data_AF-A0A1Q8Q5E0-F1
#
_entry.id   AF-A0A1Q8Q5E0-F1
#
_cell.length_a   1.000
_cell.length_b   1.000
_cell.length_c   1.000
_cell.angle_alpha   90.00
_cell.angle_beta   90.00
_cell.angle_gamma   90.00
#
_symmetry.space_group_name_H-M   'P 1'
#
loop_
_entity.id
_entity.type
_entity.pdbx_description
1 polymer ?
#
loop_
_entity_poly.entity_id
_entity_poly.type
_entity_poly.pdbx_seq_one_letter_code
_entity_poly.pdbx_strand_id
1 'polypeptide(L)'
;MVSSPHLYEVWILFQLIHQLKKAQFTCENITGSMIAHFEKERTLSGWSGKFKSSKGAAGLYYEKEIDLENGRKVKPDFIFLFKNSNQNWDAHVLDAKYKPYTNINENVLQNDLEHSARRYLEIKHEKITVKSAALVHIDEKTNNWNVDANHLYKISQFPTLPGLTDHLATYMKRIFHHFNNWLSMCPKCGGDAECILGNYKVTYICDRCENVWVKNQCRGDFHPNSTTPRLLKYPSGNYNIQVGNQWNVYCPVCFRDVNGNRIRQNLYGHCL
;
A
#
# COMPACT_ATOMS: atom_id res chain seq x y z
N MET A 1 -14.10 -25.52 -10.91
CA MET A 1 -13.16 -25.86 -9.81
C MET A 1 -12.43 -24.59 -9.42
N VAL A 2 -12.38 -24.26 -8.13
CA VAL A 2 -11.65 -23.10 -7.63
C VAL A 2 -10.18 -23.50 -7.43
N SER A 3 -9.25 -22.80 -8.06
CA SER A 3 -7.81 -23.06 -7.91
C SER A 3 -7.25 -22.32 -6.69
N SER A 4 -6.14 -22.81 -6.12
CA SER A 4 -5.48 -22.15 -4.98
C SER A 4 -5.12 -20.67 -5.24
N PRO A 5 -4.67 -20.26 -6.46
CA PRO A 5 -4.50 -18.86 -6.80
C PRO A 5 -5.80 -18.03 -6.68
N HIS A 6 -6.93 -18.54 -7.17
CA HIS A 6 -8.20 -17.82 -7.06
C HIS A 6 -8.70 -17.73 -5.61
N LEU A 7 -8.57 -18.81 -4.83
CA LEU A 7 -8.89 -18.76 -3.40
C LEU A 7 -8.03 -17.72 -2.66
N TYR A 8 -6.76 -17.63 -3.02
CA TYR A 8 -5.84 -16.65 -2.44
C TYR A 8 -6.25 -15.21 -2.79
N GLU A 9 -6.58 -14.93 -4.06
CA GLU A 9 -7.11 -13.63 -4.49
C GLU A 9 -8.38 -13.25 -3.74
N VAL A 10 -9.38 -14.14 -3.68
CA VAL A 10 -10.63 -13.90 -2.95
C VAL A 10 -10.36 -13.70 -1.46
N TRP A 11 -9.42 -14.43 -0.86
CA TRP A 11 -9.03 -14.21 0.52
C TRP A 11 -8.41 -12.82 0.72
N ILE A 12 -7.52 -12.38 -0.17
CA ILE A 12 -6.97 -11.01 -0.16
C ILE A 12 -8.10 -9.98 -0.26
N LEU A 13 -9.09 -10.16 -1.13
CA LEU A 13 -10.26 -9.29 -1.23
C LEU A 13 -10.95 -9.06 0.13
N PHE A 14 -11.17 -10.13 0.89
CA PHE A 14 -11.76 -10.02 2.23
C PHE A 14 -10.81 -9.35 3.24
N GLN A 15 -9.51 -9.63 3.18
CA GLN A 15 -8.53 -8.96 4.04
C GLN A 15 -8.48 -7.45 3.78
N LEU A 16 -8.57 -7.06 2.52
CA LEU A 16 -8.64 -5.68 2.05
C LEU A 16 -9.86 -4.93 2.61
N ILE A 17 -11.05 -5.54 2.52
CA ILE A 17 -12.27 -5.00 3.11
C ILE A 17 -12.15 -4.91 4.64
N HIS A 18 -11.54 -5.90 5.27
CA HIS A 18 -11.28 -5.87 6.72
C HIS A 18 -10.38 -4.70 7.13
N GLN A 19 -9.34 -4.37 6.34
CA GLN A 19 -8.52 -3.19 6.62
C GLN A 19 -9.31 -1.89 6.48
N LEU A 20 -10.20 -1.76 5.48
CA LEU A 20 -11.10 -0.62 5.35
C LEU A 20 -12.04 -0.51 6.56
N LYS A 21 -12.62 -1.62 7.02
CA LYS A 21 -13.46 -1.67 8.21
C LYS A 21 -12.70 -1.22 9.46
N LYS A 22 -11.45 -1.68 9.65
CA LYS A 22 -10.57 -1.22 10.75
C LYS A 22 -10.31 0.29 10.68
N ALA A 23 -10.19 0.84 9.48
CA ALA A 23 -10.04 2.28 9.24
C ALA A 23 -11.37 3.06 9.26
N GLN A 24 -12.44 2.47 9.82
CA GLN A 24 -13.77 3.08 9.97
C GLN A 24 -14.47 3.48 8.68
N PHE A 25 -14.15 2.80 7.58
CA PHE A 25 -14.96 2.87 6.38
C PHE A 25 -16.21 2.00 6.55
N THR A 26 -17.38 2.57 6.28
CA THR A 26 -18.66 1.88 6.28
C THR A 26 -18.64 0.77 5.22
N CYS A 27 -18.83 -0.46 5.68
CA CYS A 27 -18.85 -1.69 4.87
C CYS A 27 -20.23 -2.35 4.92
N GLU A 28 -21.30 -1.54 4.91
CA GLU A 28 -22.67 -2.04 4.96
C GLU A 28 -23.01 -2.88 3.72
N ASN A 29 -23.62 -4.04 3.97
CA ASN A 29 -24.10 -4.96 2.94
C ASN A 29 -23.07 -5.36 1.86
N ILE A 30 -21.76 -5.33 2.16
CA ILE A 30 -20.72 -5.71 1.20
C ILE A 30 -20.88 -7.18 0.77
N THR A 31 -21.10 -8.08 1.74
CA THR A 31 -21.31 -9.51 1.44
C THR A 31 -22.56 -9.72 0.59
N GLY A 32 -23.67 -9.05 0.90
CA GLY A 32 -24.89 -9.15 0.08
C GLY A 32 -24.68 -8.59 -1.33
N SER A 33 -23.93 -7.50 -1.48
CA SER A 33 -23.54 -6.96 -2.79
C SER A 33 -22.68 -7.94 -3.60
N MET A 34 -21.73 -8.63 -2.96
CA MET A 34 -20.93 -9.67 -3.61
C MET A 34 -21.76 -10.87 -4.03
N ILE A 35 -22.67 -11.33 -3.16
CA ILE A 35 -23.58 -12.44 -3.47
C ILE A 35 -24.47 -12.07 -4.66
N ALA A 36 -25.11 -10.89 -4.64
CA ALA A 36 -25.96 -10.43 -5.73
C ALA A 36 -25.18 -10.31 -7.06
N HIS A 37 -23.93 -9.83 -7.02
CA HIS A 37 -23.06 -9.79 -8.19
C HIS A 37 -22.75 -11.20 -8.70
N PHE A 38 -22.39 -12.12 -7.80
CA PHE A 38 -22.05 -13.50 -8.16
C PHE A 38 -23.27 -14.26 -8.71
N GLU A 39 -24.45 -14.07 -8.15
CA GLU A 39 -25.70 -14.67 -8.64
C GLU A 39 -26.01 -14.24 -10.09
N LYS A 40 -25.71 -12.97 -10.41
CA LYS A 40 -25.93 -12.38 -11.73
C LYS A 40 -24.85 -12.75 -12.74
N GLU A 41 -23.59 -12.55 -12.39
CA GLU A 41 -22.45 -12.65 -13.32
C GLU A 41 -21.77 -14.03 -13.29
N ARG A 42 -22.12 -14.89 -12.33
CA ARG A 42 -21.49 -16.22 -12.08
C ARG A 42 -19.98 -16.15 -11.82
N THR A 43 -19.48 -14.97 -11.49
CA THR A 43 -18.10 -14.68 -11.09
C THR A 43 -18.11 -13.48 -10.17
N LEU A 44 -17.08 -13.34 -9.32
CA LEU A 44 -16.84 -12.10 -8.57
C LEU A 44 -16.05 -11.08 -9.40
N SER A 45 -15.45 -11.50 -10.51
CA SER A 45 -14.71 -10.61 -11.42
C SER A 45 -15.59 -9.44 -11.85
N GLY A 46 -15.03 -8.23 -11.85
CA GLY A 46 -15.76 -6.98 -12.12
C GLY A 46 -16.56 -6.42 -10.94
N TRP A 47 -16.62 -7.11 -9.80
CA TRP A 47 -17.31 -6.58 -8.61
C TRP A 47 -16.67 -5.26 -8.15
N SER A 48 -17.51 -4.37 -7.62
CA SER A 48 -17.05 -3.10 -7.05
C SER A 48 -17.72 -2.77 -5.73
N GLY A 49 -16.92 -2.31 -4.77
CA GLY A 49 -17.37 -1.77 -3.49
C GLY A 49 -17.14 -0.28 -3.40
N LYS A 50 -18.09 0.45 -2.80
CA LYS A 50 -17.92 1.86 -2.41
C LYS A 50 -18.02 1.96 -0.91
N PHE A 51 -17.09 2.71 -0.33
CA PHE A 51 -16.96 2.86 1.11
C PHE A 51 -16.84 4.34 1.47
N LYS A 52 -17.35 4.70 2.65
CA LYS A 52 -17.32 6.08 3.15
C LYS A 52 -16.86 6.09 4.60
N SER A 53 -16.16 7.14 4.99
CA SER A 53 -15.81 7.43 6.38
C SER A 53 -15.90 8.93 6.61
N SER A 54 -15.71 9.38 7.86
CA SER A 54 -15.55 10.80 8.18
C SER A 54 -14.31 11.43 7.52
N LYS A 55 -13.35 10.61 7.05
CA LYS A 55 -12.10 11.05 6.42
C LYS A 55 -12.18 11.12 4.90
N GLY A 56 -13.18 10.48 4.28
CA GLY A 56 -13.36 10.55 2.84
C GLY A 56 -14.12 9.35 2.26
N ALA A 57 -13.95 9.16 0.95
CA ALA A 57 -14.54 8.05 0.22
C ALA A 57 -13.45 7.13 -0.33
N ALA A 58 -13.72 5.83 -0.32
CA ALA A 58 -12.90 4.82 -0.93
C ALA A 58 -13.71 3.96 -1.90
N GLY A 59 -13.03 3.38 -2.88
CA GLY A 59 -13.56 2.38 -3.79
C GLY A 59 -12.63 1.18 -3.86
N LEU A 60 -13.19 0.02 -4.16
CA LEU A 60 -12.43 -1.19 -4.46
C LEU A 60 -13.03 -1.84 -5.71
N TYR A 61 -12.20 -2.06 -6.72
CA TYR A 61 -12.53 -2.89 -7.87
C TYR A 61 -11.80 -4.22 -7.78
N TYR A 62 -12.51 -5.32 -8.04
CA TYR A 62 -11.94 -6.66 -8.16
C TYR A 62 -11.95 -7.09 -9.63
N GLU A 63 -10.76 -7.39 -10.18
CA GLU A 63 -10.53 -7.81 -11.57
C GLU A 63 -11.26 -6.96 -12.63
N LYS A 64 -11.20 -5.63 -12.51
CA LYS A 64 -11.83 -4.74 -13.47
C LYS A 64 -10.90 -4.49 -14.66
N GLU A 65 -11.41 -4.66 -15.88
CA GLU A 65 -10.70 -4.33 -17.10
C GLU A 65 -10.59 -2.80 -17.29
N ILE A 66 -9.39 -2.29 -17.57
CA ILE A 66 -9.10 -0.87 -17.80
C ILE A 66 -8.06 -0.71 -18.91
N ASP A 67 -8.14 0.40 -19.64
CA ASP A 67 -7.19 0.76 -20.70
C ASP A 67 -5.89 1.37 -20.14
N LEU A 68 -4.77 1.01 -20.76
CA LEU A 68 -3.46 1.64 -20.60
C LEU A 68 -3.31 2.85 -21.53
N GLU A 69 -2.29 3.68 -21.29
CA GLU A 69 -1.93 4.80 -22.16
C GLU A 69 -1.71 4.40 -23.63
N ASN A 70 -1.16 3.21 -23.86
CA ASN A 70 -0.91 2.65 -25.20
C ASN A 70 -2.14 1.97 -25.84
N GLY A 71 -3.33 2.10 -25.25
CA GLY A 71 -4.58 1.53 -25.77
C GLY A 71 -4.77 0.02 -25.55
N ARG A 72 -3.79 -0.66 -24.94
CA ARG A 72 -3.97 -2.06 -24.52
C ARG A 72 -4.82 -2.13 -23.26
N LYS A 73 -5.53 -3.23 -23.09
CA LYS A 73 -6.32 -3.50 -21.88
C LYS A 73 -5.52 -4.29 -20.86
N VAL A 74 -5.75 -3.96 -19.60
CA VAL A 74 -5.23 -4.70 -18.44
C VAL A 74 -6.35 -5.01 -17.47
N LYS A 75 -6.14 -6.05 -16.66
CA LYS A 75 -7.08 -6.48 -15.64
C LYS A 75 -6.32 -6.78 -14.34
N PRO A 76 -5.97 -5.75 -13.56
CA PRO A 76 -5.36 -5.96 -12.25
C PRO A 76 -6.32 -6.65 -11.30
N ASP A 77 -5.78 -7.45 -10.36
CA ASP A 77 -6.60 -8.17 -9.39
C ASP A 77 -7.39 -7.19 -8.51
N PHE A 78 -6.76 -6.13 -8.01
CA PHE A 78 -7.42 -5.10 -7.21
C PHE A 78 -7.03 -3.68 -7.60
N ILE A 79 -8.01 -2.78 -7.59
CA ILE A 79 -7.78 -1.35 -7.66
C ILE A 79 -8.47 -0.68 -6.49
N PHE A 80 -7.67 -0.11 -5.60
CA PHE A 80 -8.15 0.79 -4.57
C PHE A 80 -8.23 2.20 -5.09
N LEU A 81 -9.32 2.86 -4.77
CA LEU A 81 -9.53 4.26 -5.09
C LEU A 81 -9.73 5.03 -3.80
N PHE A 82 -9.04 6.14 -3.64
CA PHE A 82 -9.28 7.09 -2.56
C PHE A 82 -9.53 8.47 -3.13
N LYS A 83 -10.58 9.12 -2.66
CA LYS A 83 -10.92 10.45 -3.16
C LYS A 83 -9.98 11.47 -2.53
N ASN A 84 -9.25 12.22 -3.36
CA ASN A 84 -8.36 13.28 -2.90
C ASN A 84 -9.11 14.61 -2.73
N SER A 85 -8.42 15.63 -2.20
CA SER A 85 -8.99 16.96 -1.93
C SER A 85 -9.58 17.63 -3.18
N ASN A 86 -9.01 17.34 -4.35
CA ASN A 86 -9.42 17.89 -5.64
C ASN A 86 -10.58 17.11 -6.28
N GLN A 87 -11.24 16.24 -5.51
CA GLN A 87 -12.34 15.38 -5.95
C GLN A 87 -11.97 14.33 -7.01
N ASN A 88 -10.68 14.20 -7.37
CA ASN A 88 -10.16 13.12 -8.21
C ASN A 88 -9.92 11.86 -7.38
N TRP A 89 -9.76 10.71 -8.06
CA TRP A 89 -9.47 9.44 -7.40
C TRP A 89 -8.00 9.08 -7.54
N ASP A 90 -7.31 8.94 -6.41
CA ASP A 90 -5.98 8.35 -6.36
C ASP A 90 -6.14 6.82 -6.35
N ALA A 91 -5.54 6.17 -7.35
CA ALA A 91 -5.57 4.73 -7.50
C ALA A 91 -4.32 4.05 -6.92
N HIS A 92 -4.54 2.93 -6.25
CA HIS A 92 -3.50 2.03 -5.78
C HIS A 92 -3.82 0.61 -6.26
N VAL A 93 -2.97 0.09 -7.12
CA VAL A 93 -3.17 -1.22 -7.73
C VAL A 93 -2.50 -2.28 -6.86
N LEU A 94 -3.16 -3.41 -6.66
CA LEU A 94 -2.60 -4.56 -5.95
C LEU A 94 -2.85 -5.81 -6.78
N ASP A 95 -1.80 -6.57 -7.04
CA ASP A 95 -1.85 -7.80 -7.81
C ASP A 95 -1.43 -8.96 -6.90
N ALA A 96 -2.27 -9.98 -6.78
CA ALA A 96 -2.05 -11.12 -5.91
C ALA A 96 -1.41 -12.28 -6.69
N LYS A 97 -0.38 -12.89 -6.10
CA LYS A 97 0.30 -14.05 -6.66
C LYS A 97 0.54 -15.11 -5.61
N TYR A 98 -0.05 -16.29 -5.81
CA TYR A 98 0.20 -17.47 -4.99
C TYR A 98 1.54 -18.12 -5.39
N LYS A 99 2.66 -17.41 -5.15
CA LYS A 99 4.02 -17.83 -5.53
C LYS A 99 5.02 -17.61 -4.37
N PRO A 100 5.77 -18.64 -3.95
CA PRO A 100 6.88 -18.51 -3.00
C PRO A 100 8.20 -18.19 -3.73
N TYR A 101 8.45 -16.92 -4.05
CA TYR A 101 9.52 -16.50 -4.97
C TYR A 101 10.94 -16.98 -4.62
N THR A 102 11.29 -17.03 -3.33
CA THR A 102 12.58 -17.53 -2.80
C THR A 102 12.82 -18.99 -3.10
N ASN A 103 11.75 -19.78 -3.31
CA ASN A 103 11.84 -21.18 -3.67
C ASN A 103 11.74 -21.40 -5.20
N ILE A 104 11.59 -20.34 -5.99
CA ILE A 104 11.43 -20.42 -7.45
C ILE A 104 12.68 -19.82 -8.14
N ASN A 105 12.70 -18.49 -8.31
CA ASN A 105 13.74 -17.75 -9.03
C ASN A 105 13.48 -16.23 -8.88
N GLU A 106 14.53 -15.44 -8.68
CA GLU A 106 14.47 -13.97 -8.67
C GLU A 106 13.93 -13.39 -10.00
N ASN A 107 14.28 -14.00 -11.14
CA ASN A 107 13.78 -13.57 -12.46
C ASN A 107 12.25 -13.63 -12.57
N VAL A 108 11.61 -14.60 -11.88
CA VAL A 108 10.14 -14.70 -11.86
C VAL A 108 9.54 -13.55 -11.07
N LEU A 109 10.13 -13.19 -9.92
CA LEU A 109 9.72 -12.01 -9.16
C LEU A 109 9.93 -10.73 -9.98
N GLN A 110 11.06 -10.59 -10.66
CA GLN A 110 11.34 -9.43 -11.51
C GLN A 110 10.31 -9.29 -12.65
N ASN A 111 9.98 -10.39 -13.33
CA ASN A 111 8.98 -10.40 -14.39
C ASN A 111 7.58 -10.06 -13.86
N ASP A 112 7.19 -10.60 -12.71
CA ASP A 112 5.91 -10.27 -12.08
C ASP A 112 5.90 -8.79 -11.62
N LEU A 113 6.99 -8.24 -11.10
CA LEU A 113 7.08 -6.81 -10.77
C LEU A 113 6.94 -5.90 -12.02
N GLU A 114 7.48 -6.33 -13.16
CA GLU A 114 7.32 -5.61 -14.42
C GLU A 114 5.86 -5.64 -14.91
N HIS A 115 5.28 -6.84 -15.01
CA HIS A 115 3.95 -7.03 -15.58
C HIS A 115 2.80 -6.66 -14.65
N SER A 116 2.97 -6.89 -13.34
CA SER A 116 1.92 -6.75 -12.34
C SER A 116 2.10 -5.54 -11.42
N ALA A 117 3.19 -4.78 -11.55
CA ALA A 117 3.33 -3.51 -10.84
C ALA A 117 3.68 -2.35 -11.78
N ARG A 118 4.82 -2.39 -12.47
CA ARG A 118 5.28 -1.28 -13.34
C ARG A 118 4.27 -0.91 -14.41
N ARG A 119 3.80 -1.91 -15.16
CA ARG A 119 2.79 -1.73 -16.21
C ARG A 119 1.51 -1.06 -15.72
N TYR A 120 1.07 -1.31 -14.49
CA TYR A 120 -0.17 -0.72 -13.97
C TYR A 120 -0.03 0.76 -13.58
N LEU A 121 1.19 1.28 -13.48
CA LEU A 121 1.40 2.72 -13.35
C LEU A 121 1.04 3.48 -14.63
N GLU A 122 0.93 2.79 -15.78
CA GLU A 122 0.54 3.34 -17.08
C GLU A 122 -0.97 3.33 -17.34
N ILE A 123 -1.81 3.02 -16.33
CA ILE A 123 -3.27 3.05 -16.48
C ILE A 123 -3.72 4.49 -16.76
N LYS A 124 -4.50 4.67 -17.83
CA LYS A 124 -5.00 5.97 -18.29
C LYS A 124 -6.50 6.08 -18.05
N HIS A 125 -6.91 7.06 -17.26
CA HIS A 125 -8.33 7.32 -17.01
C HIS A 125 -8.55 8.78 -16.58
N GLU A 126 -9.58 9.44 -17.10
CA GLU A 126 -9.78 10.89 -16.94
C GLU A 126 -9.88 11.35 -15.47
N LYS A 127 -10.45 10.52 -14.60
CA LYS A 127 -10.71 10.84 -13.18
C LYS A 127 -9.88 10.03 -12.19
N ILE A 128 -9.00 9.15 -12.67
CA ILE A 128 -8.22 8.25 -11.83
C ILE A 128 -6.74 8.50 -12.10
N THR A 129 -5.96 8.74 -11.05
CA THR A 129 -4.50 8.86 -11.15
C THR A 129 -3.86 7.74 -10.34
N VAL A 130 -3.17 6.80 -11.01
CA VAL A 130 -2.44 5.74 -10.30
C VAL A 130 -1.25 6.33 -9.57
N LYS A 131 -1.21 6.13 -8.25
CA LYS A 131 -0.16 6.60 -7.36
C LYS A 131 0.83 5.50 -6.99
N SER A 132 0.36 4.27 -6.90
CA SER A 132 1.22 3.10 -6.63
C SER A 132 0.65 1.82 -7.20
N ALA A 133 1.52 0.84 -7.38
CA ALA A 133 1.19 -0.53 -7.70
C ALA A 133 2.01 -1.47 -6.79
N ALA A 134 1.39 -2.56 -6.34
CA ALA A 134 2.03 -3.49 -5.43
C ALA A 134 1.74 -4.94 -5.79
N LEU A 135 2.69 -5.81 -5.49
CA LEU A 135 2.58 -7.26 -5.62
C LEU A 135 2.39 -7.87 -4.22
N VAL A 136 1.29 -8.58 -3.99
CA VAL A 136 1.06 -9.33 -2.75
C VAL A 136 1.19 -10.82 -2.98
N HIS A 137 1.97 -11.51 -2.16
CA HIS A 137 2.29 -12.92 -2.39
C HIS A 137 2.40 -13.73 -1.10
N ILE A 138 2.71 -15.01 -1.21
CA ILE A 138 2.80 -15.93 -0.06
C ILE A 138 4.23 -16.11 0.49
N ASP A 139 5.23 -15.51 -0.14
CA ASP A 139 6.63 -15.64 0.28
C ASP A 139 7.00 -14.80 1.52
N GLU A 140 6.93 -15.42 2.70
CA GLU A 140 7.25 -14.81 4.01
C GLU A 140 8.66 -14.21 4.13
N LYS A 141 9.61 -14.68 3.31
CA LYS A 141 11.03 -14.29 3.43
C LYS A 141 11.37 -13.01 2.66
N THR A 142 10.39 -12.46 1.94
CA THR A 142 10.63 -11.34 1.02
C THR A 142 9.61 -10.25 1.25
N ASN A 143 10.07 -9.02 1.44
CA ASN A 143 9.24 -7.83 1.39
C ASN A 143 10.10 -6.67 0.90
N ASN A 144 9.57 -5.83 0.01
CA ASN A 144 10.29 -4.64 -0.40
C ASN A 144 9.30 -3.51 -0.65
N TRP A 145 9.32 -2.52 0.22
CA TRP A 145 8.42 -1.39 0.14
C TRP A 145 8.84 -0.36 -0.91
N ASN A 146 10.08 -0.38 -1.41
CA ASN A 146 10.58 0.59 -2.37
C ASN A 146 11.45 -0.09 -3.44
N VAL A 147 10.82 -0.95 -4.23
CA VAL A 147 11.47 -1.76 -5.28
C VAL A 147 12.16 -0.88 -6.32
N ASP A 148 11.56 0.26 -6.65
CA ASP A 148 12.12 1.21 -7.61
C ASP A 148 12.49 2.51 -6.91
N ALA A 149 13.79 2.78 -6.84
CA ALA A 149 14.31 3.95 -6.19
C ALA A 149 14.08 5.26 -6.98
N ASN A 150 13.84 5.16 -8.29
CA ASN A 150 13.46 6.31 -9.12
C ASN A 150 11.97 6.65 -8.97
N HIS A 151 11.14 5.65 -8.63
CA HIS A 151 9.71 5.79 -8.42
C HIS A 151 9.37 5.58 -6.95
N LEU A 152 9.85 6.53 -6.15
CA LEU A 152 9.75 6.48 -4.70
C LEU A 152 8.34 6.17 -4.23
N TYR A 153 8.29 5.12 -3.44
CA TYR A 153 7.12 4.53 -2.87
C TYR A 153 6.03 4.03 -3.85
N LYS A 154 6.25 4.09 -5.16
CA LYS A 154 5.21 3.71 -6.12
C LYS A 154 5.15 2.21 -6.35
N ILE A 155 6.26 1.49 -6.15
CA ILE A 155 6.35 0.06 -6.43
C ILE A 155 6.79 -0.68 -5.18
N SER A 156 6.03 -1.69 -4.79
CA SER A 156 6.36 -2.56 -3.66
C SER A 156 5.95 -4.01 -3.89
N GLN A 157 6.59 -4.92 -3.17
CA GLN A 157 6.13 -6.29 -2.97
C GLN A 157 6.08 -6.61 -1.48
N PHE A 158 5.16 -7.45 -1.06
CA PHE A 158 5.10 -7.92 0.32
C PHE A 158 4.30 -9.23 0.46
N PRO A 159 4.57 -10.03 1.51
CA PRO A 159 3.84 -11.24 1.75
C PRO A 159 2.57 -10.97 2.54
N THR A 160 1.51 -11.73 2.27
CA THR A 160 0.32 -11.80 3.12
C THR A 160 -0.26 -13.20 3.02
N LEU A 161 -0.43 -13.86 4.16
CA LEU A 161 -1.01 -15.21 4.24
C LEU A 161 -1.73 -15.37 5.59
N PRO A 162 -2.52 -16.44 5.81
CA PRO A 162 -3.12 -16.71 7.11
C PRO A 162 -2.05 -16.70 8.22
N GLY A 163 -2.27 -15.91 9.28
CA GLY A 163 -1.29 -15.72 10.36
C GLY A 163 -0.29 -14.57 10.13
N LEU A 164 -0.05 -14.15 8.89
CA LEU A 164 0.84 -13.03 8.54
C LEU A 164 0.09 -11.98 7.71
N THR A 165 -0.60 -11.06 8.39
CA THR A 165 -1.40 -10.00 7.74
C THR A 165 -0.89 -8.57 7.99
N ASP A 166 0.18 -8.42 8.78
CA ASP A 166 0.72 -7.12 9.17
C ASP A 166 1.31 -6.31 8.02
N HIS A 167 1.79 -6.99 6.98
CA HIS A 167 2.25 -6.32 5.77
C HIS A 167 1.08 -5.66 5.02
N LEU A 168 -0.09 -6.27 4.96
CA LEU A 168 -1.26 -5.63 4.37
C LEU A 168 -1.67 -4.37 5.17
N ALA A 169 -1.59 -4.43 6.51
CA ALA A 169 -1.77 -3.25 7.34
C ALA A 169 -0.70 -2.17 7.07
N THR A 170 0.54 -2.57 6.81
CA THR A 170 1.65 -1.67 6.45
C THR A 170 1.44 -1.01 5.09
N TYR A 171 0.91 -1.76 4.11
CA TYR A 171 0.49 -1.25 2.81
C TYR A 171 -0.62 -0.19 2.98
N MET A 172 -1.63 -0.45 3.80
CA MET A 172 -2.71 0.50 4.07
C MET A 172 -2.23 1.77 4.80
N LYS A 173 -1.36 1.63 5.82
CA LYS A 173 -0.69 2.76 6.50
C LYS A 173 -0.07 3.73 5.50
N ARG A 174 0.66 3.17 4.53
CA ARG A 174 1.33 3.92 3.48
C ARG A 174 0.35 4.65 2.59
N ILE A 175 -0.72 3.99 2.12
CA ILE A 175 -1.78 4.62 1.33
C ILE A 175 -2.38 5.81 2.08
N PHE A 176 -2.77 5.61 3.33
CA PHE A 176 -3.42 6.64 4.12
C PHE A 176 -2.49 7.83 4.41
N HIS A 177 -1.29 7.56 4.94
CA HIS A 177 -0.45 8.63 5.47
C HIS A 177 0.47 9.23 4.41
N HIS A 178 1.01 8.44 3.48
CA HIS A 178 1.91 8.94 2.45
C HIS A 178 1.12 9.53 1.29
N PHE A 179 0.26 8.74 0.67
CA PHE A 179 -0.43 9.15 -0.57
C PHE A 179 -1.62 10.06 -0.32
N ASN A 180 -2.48 9.75 0.66
CA ASN A 180 -3.68 10.53 0.93
C ASN A 180 -3.49 11.65 1.96
N ASN A 181 -2.29 11.76 2.56
CA ASN A 181 -1.96 12.78 3.57
C ASN A 181 -2.89 12.78 4.82
N TRP A 182 -3.48 11.63 5.16
CA TRP A 182 -4.33 11.47 6.34
C TRP A 182 -3.49 11.22 7.60
N LEU A 183 -2.63 12.18 7.95
CA LEU A 183 -1.60 12.00 8.97
C LEU A 183 -2.13 11.89 10.40
N SER A 184 -3.31 12.44 10.68
CA SER A 184 -3.98 12.35 11.98
C SER A 184 -4.87 11.11 12.11
N MET A 185 -5.08 10.35 11.03
CA MET A 185 -5.90 9.14 11.11
C MET A 185 -5.08 8.01 11.69
N CYS A 186 -5.59 7.35 12.73
CA CYS A 186 -4.96 6.16 13.27
C CYS A 186 -5.08 5.00 12.29
N PRO A 187 -3.96 4.41 11.83
CA PRO A 187 -4.03 3.33 10.86
C PRO A 187 -4.52 2.00 11.46
N LYS A 188 -4.57 1.88 12.80
CA LYS A 188 -5.01 0.66 13.51
C LYS A 188 -6.53 0.61 13.70
N CYS A 189 -7.16 1.75 14.00
CA CYS A 189 -8.57 1.82 14.37
C CYS A 189 -9.37 2.93 13.65
N GLY A 190 -8.74 3.69 12.75
CA GLY A 190 -9.33 4.82 12.01
C GLY A 190 -9.75 6.03 12.86
N GLY A 191 -9.51 6.00 14.18
CA GLY A 191 -9.76 7.14 15.06
C GLY A 191 -8.82 8.31 14.79
N ASP A 192 -9.12 9.44 15.41
CA ASP A 192 -8.24 10.61 15.38
C ASP A 192 -7.05 10.46 16.31
N ALA A 193 -6.04 11.29 16.06
CA ALA A 193 -4.86 11.41 16.89
C ALA A 193 -4.54 12.87 17.17
N GLU A 194 -4.23 13.12 18.44
CA GLU A 194 -3.57 14.34 18.87
C GLU A 194 -2.16 14.44 18.26
N CYS A 195 -1.77 15.67 17.91
CA CYS A 195 -0.46 15.97 17.36
C CYS A 195 0.39 16.80 18.32
N ILE A 196 1.58 16.30 18.65
CA ILE A 196 2.61 17.01 19.41
C ILE A 196 3.63 17.54 18.41
N LEU A 197 3.68 18.87 18.27
CA LEU A 197 4.58 19.57 17.37
C LEU A 197 5.98 19.69 17.96
N GLY A 198 6.99 19.41 17.14
CA GLY A 198 8.40 19.69 17.43
C GLY A 198 9.11 20.15 16.16
N ASN A 199 10.32 20.71 16.31
CA ASN A 199 11.01 21.44 15.23
C ASN A 199 11.25 20.60 13.96
N TYR A 200 11.62 19.32 14.10
CA TYR A 200 11.92 18.41 12.98
C TYR A 200 11.07 17.13 13.00
N LYS A 201 10.16 17.03 13.98
CA LYS A 201 9.42 15.82 14.33
C LYS A 201 8.03 16.20 14.78
N VAL A 202 7.02 15.57 14.20
CA VAL A 202 5.63 15.61 14.68
C VAL A 202 5.27 14.22 15.19
N THR A 203 4.83 14.14 16.44
CA THR A 203 4.36 12.89 17.05
C THR A 203 2.84 12.87 17.03
N TYR A 204 2.27 11.74 16.65
CA TYR A 204 0.84 11.50 16.66
C TYR A 204 0.53 10.38 17.65
N ILE A 205 -0.49 10.59 18.48
CA ILE A 205 -0.95 9.61 19.48
C ILE A 205 -2.45 9.43 19.29
N CYS A 206 -2.90 8.21 19.01
CA CYS A 206 -4.32 7.95 18.83
C CYS A 206 -5.09 7.97 20.16
N ASP A 207 -6.13 8.79 20.22
CA ASP A 207 -6.93 9.01 21.44
C ASP A 207 -7.76 7.78 21.84
N ARG A 208 -7.91 6.80 20.95
CA ARG A 208 -8.75 5.61 21.17
C ARG A 208 -7.99 4.34 21.51
N CYS A 209 -6.78 4.19 20.96
CA CYS A 209 -6.03 2.94 21.07
C CYS A 209 -4.55 3.16 21.38
N GLU A 210 -4.17 4.41 21.66
CA GLU A 210 -2.84 4.85 22.09
C GLU A 210 -1.72 4.47 21.10
N ASN A 211 -2.08 4.10 19.88
CA ASN A 211 -1.12 3.80 18.84
C ASN A 211 -0.37 5.07 18.45
N VAL A 212 0.96 5.00 18.45
CA VAL A 212 1.83 6.15 18.19
C VAL A 212 2.43 6.06 16.79
N TRP A 213 2.62 7.19 16.13
CA TRP A 213 3.50 7.28 14.96
C TRP A 213 4.13 8.66 14.87
N VAL A 214 5.20 8.75 14.08
CA VAL A 214 6.03 9.94 14.01
C VAL A 214 6.25 10.31 12.56
N LYS A 215 6.06 11.58 12.23
CA LYS A 215 6.52 12.19 10.98
C LYS A 215 7.82 12.95 11.27
N ASN A 216 8.90 12.50 10.66
CA ASN A 216 10.20 13.16 10.68
C ASN A 216 10.45 13.90 9.37
N GLN A 217 11.28 14.93 9.44
CA GLN A 217 11.92 15.53 8.27
C GLN A 217 13.33 14.94 8.12
N CYS A 218 13.76 14.69 6.88
CA CYS A 218 15.17 14.38 6.62
C CYS A 218 16.03 15.62 6.89
N ARG A 219 17.29 15.43 7.34
CA ARG A 219 18.20 16.56 7.58
C ARG A 219 18.46 17.32 6.27
N GLY A 220 18.21 18.63 6.30
CA GLY A 220 18.23 19.51 5.12
C GLY A 220 19.55 19.51 4.35
N ASP A 221 20.67 19.32 5.04
CA ASP A 221 22.01 19.30 4.43
C ASP A 221 22.20 18.15 3.41
N PHE A 222 21.41 17.08 3.52
CA PHE A 222 21.40 15.99 2.54
C PHE A 222 20.42 16.23 1.36
N HIS A 223 19.65 17.32 1.42
CA HIS A 223 18.61 17.71 0.48
C HIS A 223 18.70 19.20 0.12
N PRO A 224 19.83 19.67 -0.44
CA PRO A 224 20.09 21.10 -0.62
C PRO A 224 19.06 21.82 -1.53
N ASN A 225 18.34 21.10 -2.40
CA ASN A 225 17.43 21.68 -3.39
C ASN A 225 16.09 20.92 -3.55
N SER A 226 15.60 20.18 -2.54
CA SER A 226 14.45 19.27 -2.75
C SER A 226 13.38 19.31 -1.66
N THR A 227 12.13 19.08 -2.06
CA THR A 227 11.04 18.68 -1.16
C THR A 227 11.48 17.43 -0.38
N THR A 228 11.69 17.57 0.93
CA THR A 228 12.11 16.44 1.76
C THR A 228 11.00 15.39 1.77
N PRO A 229 11.34 14.11 1.54
CA PRO A 229 10.33 13.06 1.54
C PRO A 229 9.70 12.94 2.92
N ARG A 230 8.42 12.61 2.97
CA ARG A 230 7.73 12.37 4.24
C ARG A 230 8.24 11.07 4.86
N LEU A 231 9.02 11.18 5.93
CA LEU A 231 9.56 10.04 6.66
C LEU A 231 8.64 9.70 7.83
N LEU A 232 7.85 8.64 7.69
CA LEU A 232 6.96 8.17 8.76
C LEU A 232 7.55 6.94 9.45
N LYS A 233 7.42 6.92 10.78
CA LYS A 233 7.83 5.80 11.64
C LYS A 233 6.68 5.38 12.56
N TYR A 234 6.53 4.08 12.73
CA TYR A 234 5.56 3.40 13.58
C TYR A 234 6.32 2.47 14.55
N PRO A 235 5.73 2.11 15.70
CA PRO A 235 6.27 1.10 16.61
C PRO A 235 6.53 -0.24 15.90
N SER A 236 5.65 -0.62 14.97
CA SER A 236 5.77 -1.84 14.17
C SER A 236 5.17 -1.66 12.76
N GLY A 237 5.61 -2.51 11.82
CA GLY A 237 5.15 -2.49 10.42
C GLY A 237 5.50 -1.17 9.73
N ASN A 238 6.80 -0.86 9.68
CA ASN A 238 7.32 0.30 8.97
C ASN A 238 7.52 -0.04 7.50
N TYR A 239 7.04 0.85 6.61
CA TYR A 239 7.38 0.78 5.18
C TYR A 239 8.69 1.51 4.84
N ASN A 240 9.21 2.31 5.78
CA ASN A 240 10.57 2.83 5.73
C ASN A 240 11.48 1.87 6.50
N ILE A 241 12.68 1.61 5.99
CA ILE A 241 13.65 0.75 6.69
C ILE A 241 13.99 1.41 8.04
N GLN A 242 13.82 0.64 9.11
CA GLN A 242 14.27 1.05 10.43
C GLN A 242 15.78 0.82 10.53
N VAL A 243 16.50 1.85 10.97
CA VAL A 243 17.95 1.79 11.11
C VAL A 243 18.31 1.72 12.59
N GLY A 244 18.69 0.52 13.04
CA GLY A 244 19.03 0.23 14.43
C GLY A 244 17.86 0.33 15.42
N ASN A 245 18.20 0.39 16.71
CA ASN A 245 17.23 0.45 17.82
C ASN A 245 16.68 1.86 18.07
N GLN A 246 17.24 2.88 17.41
CA GLN A 246 16.80 4.26 17.57
C GLN A 246 15.54 4.54 16.73
N TRP A 247 14.77 5.58 17.07
CA TRP A 247 13.60 6.03 16.31
C TRP A 247 13.95 6.66 14.93
N ASN A 248 15.04 6.20 14.32
CA ASN A 248 15.54 6.62 13.02
C ASN A 248 14.91 5.78 11.91
N VAL A 249 14.73 6.42 10.76
CA VAL A 249 14.29 5.81 9.51
C VAL A 249 15.20 6.23 8.39
N TYR A 250 15.41 5.30 7.47
CA TYR A 250 16.08 5.53 6.21
C TYR A 250 15.32 6.52 5.33
N CYS A 251 16.04 7.46 4.71
CA CYS A 251 15.48 8.34 3.69
C CYS A 251 15.67 7.73 2.30
N PRO A 252 14.59 7.44 1.55
CA PRO A 252 14.71 6.78 0.26
C PRO A 252 15.12 7.72 -0.88
N VAL A 253 15.18 9.04 -0.65
CA VAL A 253 15.69 10.01 -1.65
C VAL A 253 17.21 10.11 -1.59
N CYS A 254 17.80 10.35 -0.40
CA CYS A 254 19.26 10.49 -0.26
C CYS A 254 19.98 9.17 0.01
N PHE A 255 19.22 8.08 0.18
CA PHE A 255 19.70 6.75 0.53
C PHE A 255 20.50 6.73 1.83
N ARG A 256 20.16 7.58 2.79
CA ARG A 256 20.92 7.73 4.04
C ARG A 256 20.05 7.64 5.28
N ASP A 257 20.65 7.17 6.37
CA ASP A 257 20.12 7.34 7.73
C ASP A 257 20.51 8.71 8.33
N VAL A 258 20.13 8.94 9.59
CA VAL A 258 20.45 10.20 10.29
C VAL A 258 21.95 10.42 10.51
N ASN A 259 22.76 9.36 10.46
CA ASN A 259 24.21 9.38 10.64
C ASN A 259 24.96 9.48 9.29
N GLY A 260 24.24 9.45 8.17
CA GLY A 260 24.81 9.53 6.82
C GLY A 260 25.18 8.17 6.22
N ASN A 261 24.91 7.05 6.89
CA ASN A 261 25.17 5.70 6.39
C ASN A 261 24.26 5.38 5.21
N ARG A 262 24.81 4.77 4.15
CA ARG A 262 24.02 4.37 2.99
C ARG A 262 23.39 3.00 3.18
N ILE A 263 22.15 2.85 2.74
CA ILE A 263 21.44 1.57 2.74
C ILE A 263 20.97 1.29 1.32
N ARG A 264 21.21 0.07 0.84
CA ARG A 264 20.66 -0.46 -0.41
C ARG A 264 19.95 -1.78 -0.10
N GLN A 265 18.85 -2.03 -0.80
CA GLN A 265 18.11 -3.29 -0.71
C GLN A 265 18.13 -4.00 -2.07
N ASN A 266 18.21 -5.33 -2.06
CA ASN A 266 17.92 -6.14 -3.24
C ASN A 266 16.39 -6.22 -3.50
N LEU A 267 15.98 -6.94 -4.54
CA LEU A 267 14.56 -7.12 -4.89
C LEU A 267 13.75 -7.79 -3.77
N TYR A 268 14.37 -8.70 -3.03
CA TYR A 268 13.77 -9.37 -1.87
C TYR A 268 13.64 -8.47 -0.62
N GLY A 269 14.30 -7.30 -0.63
CA GLY A 269 14.32 -6.33 0.46
C GLY A 269 15.42 -6.53 1.48
N HIS A 270 16.36 -7.43 1.24
CA HIS A 270 17.51 -7.64 2.11
C HIS A 270 18.52 -6.52 1.91
N CYS A 271 19.06 -5.99 2.99
CA CYS A 271 20.12 -4.98 2.94
C CYS A 271 21.39 -5.59 2.34
N LEU A 272 22.04 -4.84 1.45
CA LEU A 272 23.33 -5.15 0.83
C LEU A 272 24.50 -4.54 1.60
#